data_AF-A0AAW9Q0P3-F1
#
_entry.id   AF-A0AAW9Q0P3-F1
#
_cell.length_a   1.000
_cell.length_b   1.000
_cell.length_c   1.000
_cell.angle_alpha   90.00
_cell.angle_beta   90.00
_cell.angle_gamma   90.00
#
_symmetry.space_group_name_H-M   'P 1'
#
loop_
_entity.id
_entity.type
_entity.pdbx_description
1 polymer ?
#
loop_
_entity_poly.entity_id
_entity_poly.type
_entity_poly.pdbx_seq_one_letter_code
_entity_poly.pdbx_strand_id
1 'polypeptide(L)'
;MKPSKLLSVLASGVLVGAPMFASLGAMPSSSEASPSCQCTQYVANRFGLRGFPHAGDWNDGFLQRNGFRQVAPRVGTIVIMERSFPGSNTSFGHVGIVESIDGRGRITVRGANQYVGTRLVNEAGCSNARSTQFGTSINGRRDISFWAR
;
A
#
# COMPACT_ATOMS: atom_id res chain seq x y z
N MET A 1 4.17 12.96 -66.89
CA MET A 1 4.15 14.24 -67.63
C MET A 1 3.58 15.32 -66.71
N LYS A 2 4.27 16.46 -66.59
CA LYS A 2 3.88 17.70 -65.86
C LYS A 2 3.00 18.57 -66.79
N PRO A 3 2.05 19.36 -66.26
CA PRO A 3 2.28 20.80 -65.99
C PRO A 3 1.61 21.28 -64.67
N SER A 4 2.21 22.10 -63.80
CA SER A 4 2.53 23.55 -63.85
C SER A 4 1.33 24.51 -63.68
N LYS A 5 1.32 25.23 -62.54
CA LYS A 5 1.09 26.69 -62.31
C LYS A 5 0.31 26.91 -60.98
N LEU A 6 0.97 27.39 -59.91
CA LEU A 6 1.15 28.80 -59.51
C LEU A 6 -0.15 29.59 -59.37
N LEU A 7 -0.58 29.86 -58.13
CA LEU A 7 -1.16 31.14 -57.75
C LEU A 7 -1.09 31.36 -56.23
N SER A 8 -0.46 32.47 -55.90
CA SER A 8 -0.28 33.06 -54.58
C SER A 8 -1.52 33.86 -54.22
N VAL A 9 -2.07 33.67 -53.00
CA VAL A 9 -2.92 34.68 -52.35
C VAL A 9 -2.54 34.73 -50.87
N LEU A 10 -2.08 35.92 -50.50
CA LEU A 10 -1.82 36.39 -49.16
C LEU A 10 -3.14 36.67 -48.41
N ALA A 11 -3.01 36.61 -47.08
CA ALA A 11 -3.54 37.58 -46.12
C ALA A 11 -4.65 37.12 -45.16
N SER A 12 -4.48 37.67 -43.96
CA SER A 12 -5.47 37.93 -42.92
C SER A 12 -5.58 36.87 -41.84
N GLY A 13 -4.74 37.08 -40.82
CA GLY A 13 -4.82 36.39 -39.56
C GLY A 13 -6.06 36.75 -38.76
N VAL A 14 -6.40 35.82 -37.87
CA VAL A 14 -7.19 36.07 -36.67
C VAL A 14 -6.49 35.28 -35.57
N LEU A 15 -5.70 35.98 -34.74
CA LEU A 15 -5.22 35.46 -33.47
C LEU A 15 -6.43 35.40 -32.52
N VAL A 16 -7.10 34.25 -32.49
CA VAL A 16 -8.07 33.95 -31.43
C VAL A 16 -7.25 33.57 -30.19
N GLY A 17 -7.05 34.54 -29.30
CA GLY A 17 -6.51 34.31 -27.97
C GLY A 17 -7.46 33.42 -27.18
N ALA A 18 -7.13 32.13 -27.07
CA ALA A 18 -7.81 31.23 -26.15
C ALA A 18 -7.32 31.52 -24.72
N PRO A 19 -8.21 31.71 -23.75
CA PRO A 19 -7.83 31.91 -22.36
C PRO A 19 -7.18 30.61 -21.84
N MET A 20 -5.91 30.70 -21.45
CA MET A 20 -5.29 29.68 -20.62
C MET A 20 -6.00 29.68 -19.27
N PHE A 21 -7.01 28.84 -19.12
CA PHE A 21 -7.49 28.43 -17.80
C PHE A 21 -6.37 27.59 -17.17
N ALA A 22 -5.49 28.27 -16.44
CA ALA A 22 -4.58 27.63 -15.50
C ALA A 22 -5.44 26.92 -14.46
N SER A 23 -5.67 25.63 -14.67
CA SER A 23 -6.26 24.76 -13.66
C SER A 23 -5.26 24.75 -12.50
N LEU A 24 -5.55 25.49 -11.43
CA LEU A 24 -4.88 25.28 -10.14
C LEU A 24 -5.23 23.87 -9.69
N GLY A 25 -4.43 22.90 -10.15
CA GLY A 25 -4.42 21.57 -9.58
C GLY A 25 -4.08 21.72 -8.11
N ALA A 26 -5.03 21.41 -7.23
CA ALA A 26 -4.77 21.21 -5.82
C ALA A 26 -3.62 20.20 -5.73
N MET A 27 -2.42 20.69 -5.41
CA MET A 27 -1.30 19.80 -5.14
C MET A 27 -1.71 18.95 -3.93
N PRO A 28 -1.62 17.61 -3.99
CA PRO A 28 -1.88 16.80 -2.83
C PRO A 28 -0.93 17.26 -1.74
N SER A 29 -1.48 17.78 -0.65
CA SER A 29 -0.71 18.09 0.55
C SER A 29 0.14 16.88 0.87
N SER A 30 1.47 17.06 0.88
CA SER A 30 2.38 16.08 1.44
C SER A 30 1.85 15.73 2.81
N SER A 31 1.26 14.54 2.96
CA SER A 31 0.85 14.04 4.26
C SER A 31 2.10 14.04 5.11
N GLU A 32 2.21 14.96 6.07
CA GLU A 32 3.24 14.90 7.09
C GLU A 32 3.12 13.49 7.70
N ALA A 33 4.22 12.74 7.64
CA ALA A 33 4.23 11.41 8.21
C ALA A 33 3.90 11.54 9.70
N SER A 34 2.89 10.81 10.17
CA SER A 34 2.58 10.74 11.60
C SER A 34 3.84 10.29 12.34
N PRO A 35 4.21 10.94 13.47
CA PRO A 35 5.50 10.72 14.12
C PRO A 35 5.70 9.30 14.67
N SER A 36 4.66 8.45 14.72
CA SER A 36 4.77 7.00 14.91
C SER A 36 3.42 6.33 14.62
N CYS A 37 3.37 5.33 13.75
CA CYS A 37 2.16 4.57 13.44
C CYS A 37 2.11 3.23 14.16
N GLN A 38 0.89 2.72 14.38
CA GLN A 38 0.62 1.32 14.68
C GLN A 38 0.66 0.44 13.42
N CYS A 39 0.80 -0.88 13.59
CA CYS A 39 0.82 -1.84 12.48
C CYS A 39 -0.45 -1.76 11.61
N THR A 40 -1.62 -1.65 12.24
CA THR A 40 -2.92 -1.47 11.58
C THR A 40 -2.97 -0.16 10.78
N GLN A 41 -2.50 0.94 11.38
CA GLN A 41 -2.50 2.26 10.72
C GLN A 41 -1.60 2.28 9.48
N TYR A 42 -0.43 1.66 9.53
CA TYR A 42 0.45 1.55 8.37
C TYR A 42 -0.23 0.84 7.20
N VAL A 43 -0.83 -0.33 7.44
CA VAL A 43 -1.52 -1.09 6.39
C VAL A 43 -2.77 -0.35 5.91
N ALA A 44 -3.50 0.29 6.82
CA ALA A 44 -4.67 1.08 6.47
C ALA A 44 -4.30 2.25 5.55
N ASN A 45 -3.26 3.02 5.88
CA ASN A 45 -2.76 4.09 5.03
C ASN A 45 -2.32 3.58 3.66
N ARG A 46 -1.63 2.43 3.61
CA ARG A 46 -1.15 1.85 2.35
C ARG A 46 -2.28 1.48 1.40
N PHE A 47 -3.39 0.99 1.93
CA PHE A 47 -4.51 0.48 1.12
C PHE A 47 -5.73 1.42 1.07
N GLY A 48 -5.70 2.54 1.79
CA GLY A 48 -6.81 3.49 1.88
C GLY A 48 -7.97 3.03 2.77
N LEU A 49 -7.69 2.18 3.77
CA LEU A 49 -8.70 1.61 4.67
C LEU A 49 -9.06 2.58 5.80
N ARG A 50 -10.29 2.51 6.29
CA ARG A 50 -10.80 3.37 7.38
C ARG A 50 -11.61 2.54 8.38
N GLY A 51 -11.74 3.05 9.61
CA GLY A 51 -12.54 2.40 10.66
C GLY A 51 -12.08 0.97 10.96
N PHE A 52 -10.77 0.73 10.93
CA PHE A 52 -10.19 -0.60 11.11
C PHE A 52 -10.20 -1.05 12.59
N PRO A 53 -10.43 -2.35 12.87
CA PRO A 53 -10.34 -2.90 14.22
C PRO A 53 -8.88 -3.23 14.59
N HIS A 54 -8.68 -3.98 15.69
CA HIS A 54 -7.37 -4.54 16.03
C HIS A 54 -6.91 -5.54 14.96
N ALA A 55 -5.60 -5.71 14.84
CA ALA A 55 -4.98 -6.44 13.72
C ALA A 55 -5.52 -7.86 13.53
N GLY A 56 -5.64 -8.62 14.62
CA GLY A 56 -6.17 -9.99 14.61
C GLY A 56 -7.65 -10.11 14.26
N ASP A 57 -8.39 -9.00 14.16
CA ASP A 57 -9.82 -9.02 13.85
C ASP A 57 -10.09 -8.55 12.39
N TRP A 58 -9.02 -8.32 11.60
CA TRP A 58 -9.15 -7.81 10.22
C TRP A 58 -9.74 -8.86 9.25
N ASN A 59 -9.52 -10.13 9.51
CA ASN A 59 -10.06 -11.27 8.78
C ASN A 59 -11.52 -11.62 9.15
N ASP A 60 -12.08 -11.00 10.20
CA ASP A 60 -13.48 -11.17 10.65
C ASP A 60 -14.46 -10.29 9.85
N GLY A 61 -14.33 -10.33 8.53
CA GLY A 61 -15.19 -9.60 7.60
C GLY A 61 -14.72 -8.20 7.25
N PHE A 62 -13.80 -7.59 8.01
CA PHE A 62 -13.31 -6.24 7.71
C PHE A 62 -12.62 -6.18 6.34
N LEU A 63 -11.68 -7.08 6.06
CA LEU A 63 -10.99 -7.14 4.78
C LEU A 63 -11.93 -7.46 3.62
N GLN A 64 -12.86 -8.38 3.81
CA GLN A 64 -13.88 -8.78 2.82
C GLN A 64 -14.76 -7.59 2.43
N ARG A 65 -15.28 -6.83 3.41
CA ARG A 65 -16.07 -5.63 3.17
C ARG A 65 -15.29 -4.53 2.44
N ASN A 66 -13.97 -4.56 2.52
CA ASN A 66 -13.07 -3.66 1.81
C ASN A 66 -12.55 -4.25 0.48
N GLY A 67 -13.17 -5.32 -0.03
CA GLY A 67 -12.89 -5.89 -1.36
C GLY A 67 -11.72 -6.85 -1.41
N PHE A 68 -11.12 -7.21 -0.28
CA PHE A 68 -10.05 -8.21 -0.23
C PHE A 68 -10.62 -9.63 -0.20
N ARG A 69 -9.84 -10.55 -0.75
CA ARG A 69 -10.11 -11.98 -0.74
C ARG A 69 -8.94 -12.70 -0.07
N GLN A 70 -9.26 -13.75 0.67
CA GLN A 70 -8.23 -14.62 1.23
C GLN A 70 -7.55 -15.39 0.08
N VAL A 71 -6.24 -15.49 0.13
CA VAL A 71 -5.41 -16.04 -0.94
C VAL A 71 -4.27 -16.89 -0.36
N ALA A 72 -3.60 -17.65 -1.23
CA ALA A 72 -2.35 -18.30 -0.87
C ALA A 72 -1.26 -17.26 -0.52
N PRO A 73 -0.30 -17.60 0.36
CA PRO A 73 0.79 -16.70 0.74
C PRO A 73 1.60 -16.27 -0.48
N ARG A 74 1.77 -14.96 -0.68
CA ARG A 74 2.66 -14.42 -1.71
C ARG A 74 3.13 -13.02 -1.33
N VAL A 75 4.20 -12.56 -1.96
CA VAL A 75 4.71 -11.18 -1.79
C VAL A 75 3.62 -10.18 -2.18
N GLY A 76 3.50 -9.10 -1.40
CA GLY A 76 2.55 -8.01 -1.59
C GLY A 76 1.18 -8.21 -0.95
N THR A 77 0.86 -9.40 -0.42
CA THR A 77 -0.40 -9.62 0.31
C THR A 77 -0.36 -8.99 1.70
N ILE A 78 -1.53 -8.56 2.18
CA ILE A 78 -1.72 -8.31 3.61
C ILE A 78 -1.62 -9.65 4.33
N VAL A 79 -0.85 -9.71 5.41
CA VAL A 79 -0.80 -10.84 6.32
C VAL A 79 -1.45 -10.44 7.64
N ILE A 80 -2.39 -11.26 8.11
CA ILE A 80 -2.94 -11.20 9.46
C ILE A 80 -2.34 -12.34 10.26
N MET A 81 -1.69 -12.02 11.37
CA MET A 81 -1.21 -12.98 12.35
C MET A 81 -2.11 -12.90 13.57
N GLU A 82 -2.75 -14.01 13.90
CA GLU A 82 -3.62 -14.09 15.07
C GLU A 82 -2.82 -13.91 16.36
N ARG A 83 -3.53 -13.62 17.45
CA ARG A 83 -2.98 -13.51 18.82
C ARG A 83 -2.19 -14.74 19.26
N SER A 84 -2.50 -15.91 18.69
CA SER A 84 -1.81 -17.18 18.94
C SER A 84 -0.57 -17.40 18.07
N PHE A 85 -0.33 -16.57 17.04
CA PHE A 85 0.83 -16.71 16.17
C PHE A 85 2.12 -16.32 16.89
N PRO A 86 3.14 -17.19 16.96
CA PRO A 86 4.38 -16.88 17.65
C PRO A 86 5.12 -15.70 17.01
N GLY A 87 5.37 -14.67 17.82
CA GLY A 87 5.97 -13.40 17.42
C GLY A 87 4.96 -12.26 17.23
N SER A 88 3.66 -12.55 17.24
CA SER A 88 2.61 -11.53 17.24
C SER A 88 2.34 -11.00 18.65
N ASN A 89 1.61 -9.88 18.74
CA ASN A 89 1.09 -9.40 20.01
C ASN A 89 -0.08 -10.28 20.48
N THR A 90 0.00 -10.80 21.70
CA THR A 90 -0.98 -11.74 22.25
C THR A 90 -2.35 -11.12 22.57
N SER A 91 -2.45 -9.80 22.65
CA SER A 91 -3.71 -9.08 22.90
C SER A 91 -4.38 -8.59 21.63
N PHE A 92 -3.61 -8.22 20.61
CA PHE A 92 -4.12 -7.50 19.43
C PHE A 92 -3.84 -8.20 18.08
N GLY A 93 -3.04 -9.27 18.06
CA GLY A 93 -2.53 -9.88 16.84
C GLY A 93 -1.49 -8.97 16.15
N HIS A 94 -1.21 -9.24 14.88
CA HIS A 94 -0.34 -8.39 14.06
C HIS A 94 -0.80 -8.35 12.60
N VAL A 95 -0.55 -7.23 11.93
CA VAL A 95 -0.85 -7.05 10.51
C VAL A 95 0.29 -6.34 9.81
N GLY A 96 0.56 -6.75 8.58
CA GLY A 96 1.58 -6.14 7.74
C GLY A 96 1.47 -6.59 6.29
N ILE A 97 2.51 -6.31 5.52
CA ILE A 97 2.59 -6.65 4.10
C ILE A 97 3.76 -7.61 3.89
N VAL A 98 3.52 -8.74 3.25
CA VAL A 98 4.57 -9.73 2.96
C VAL A 98 5.56 -9.15 1.94
N GLU A 99 6.83 -9.05 2.31
CA GLU A 99 7.91 -8.61 1.41
C GLU A 99 8.70 -9.78 0.83
N SER A 100 8.86 -10.85 1.60
CA SER A 100 9.53 -12.06 1.14
C SER A 100 9.02 -13.29 1.88
N ILE A 101 9.14 -14.44 1.22
CA ILE A 101 8.88 -15.76 1.79
C ILE A 101 10.12 -16.60 1.47
N ASP A 102 10.78 -17.16 2.49
CA ASP A 102 11.95 -18.01 2.29
C ASP A 102 11.57 -19.47 1.99
N GLY A 103 12.55 -20.30 1.61
CA GLY A 103 12.33 -21.71 1.32
C GLY A 103 11.90 -22.57 2.52
N ARG A 104 11.94 -22.02 3.74
CA ARG A 104 11.46 -22.66 4.98
C ARG A 104 10.05 -22.18 5.36
N GLY A 105 9.43 -21.33 4.55
CA GLY A 105 8.12 -20.74 4.81
C GLY A 105 8.15 -19.66 5.88
N ARG A 106 9.31 -19.05 6.19
CA ARG A 106 9.36 -17.85 7.04
C ARG A 106 9.10 -16.63 6.19
N ILE A 107 8.48 -15.63 6.78
CA ILE A 107 8.10 -14.40 6.08
C ILE A 107 8.82 -13.19 6.62
N THR A 108 9.15 -12.27 5.72
CA THR A 108 9.52 -10.90 6.06
C THR A 108 8.31 -10.03 5.83
N VAL A 109 7.98 -9.20 6.83
CA VAL A 109 6.78 -8.37 6.83
C VAL A 109 7.17 -6.91 6.98
N ARG A 110 6.68 -6.08 6.07
CA ARG A 110 6.73 -4.61 6.17
C ARG A 110 5.56 -4.13 7.01
N GLY A 111 5.86 -3.31 8.01
CA GLY A 111 4.86 -2.69 8.88
C GLY A 111 5.47 -1.62 9.78
N ALA A 112 4.60 -0.89 10.47
CA ALA A 112 4.98 0.03 11.55
C ALA A 112 4.86 -0.64 12.93
N ASN A 113 5.50 -0.03 13.93
CA ASN A 113 5.55 -0.51 15.32
C ASN A 113 5.99 -1.98 15.48
N GLN A 114 6.88 -2.45 14.61
CA GLN A 114 7.54 -3.74 14.78
C GLN A 114 8.82 -3.50 15.58
N TYR A 115 9.04 -4.17 16.71
CA TYR A 115 10.16 -3.82 17.63
C TYR A 115 11.53 -4.25 17.12
N VAL A 116 11.59 -5.29 16.31
CA VAL A 116 12.82 -5.86 15.72
C VAL A 116 12.75 -5.79 14.21
N GLY A 117 13.87 -5.71 13.52
CA GLY A 117 13.90 -5.64 12.05
C GLY A 117 14.97 -4.72 11.49
N THR A 118 14.76 -4.29 10.25
CA THR A 118 15.64 -3.34 9.56
C THR A 118 15.56 -1.94 10.17
N ARG A 119 16.38 -1.01 9.65
CA ARG A 119 16.26 0.42 9.94
C ARG A 119 14.84 0.93 9.68
N LEU A 120 14.41 1.89 10.50
CA LEU A 120 13.18 2.66 10.32
C LEU A 120 13.21 3.49 9.04
N VAL A 121 12.08 3.53 8.34
CA VAL A 121 11.86 4.31 7.13
C VAL A 121 10.54 5.06 7.20
N ASN A 122 10.48 6.20 6.50
CA ASN A 122 9.25 6.95 6.29
C ASN A 122 8.50 6.32 5.10
N GLU A 123 7.35 5.73 5.35
CA GLU A 123 6.53 5.10 4.31
C GLU A 123 5.04 5.08 4.71
N ALA A 124 4.14 5.23 3.74
CA ALA A 124 2.69 5.17 3.96
C ALA A 124 2.20 6.12 5.07
N GLY A 125 2.78 7.33 5.13
CA GLY A 125 2.47 8.31 6.16
C GLY A 125 2.95 7.95 7.57
N CYS A 126 3.87 6.99 7.70
CA CYS A 126 4.42 6.51 8.96
C CYS A 126 5.92 6.67 9.00
N SER A 127 6.47 7.28 10.05
CA SER A 127 7.93 7.48 10.21
C SER A 127 8.69 6.28 10.77
N ASN A 128 7.96 5.25 11.22
CA ASN A 128 8.48 4.12 11.97
C ASN A 128 8.22 2.77 11.26
N ALA A 129 8.08 2.77 9.93
CA ALA A 129 7.94 1.55 9.16
C ALA A 129 9.28 0.80 9.08
N ARG A 130 9.28 -0.54 9.11
CA ARG A 130 10.47 -1.38 8.93
C ARG A 130 10.08 -2.79 8.45
N SER A 131 11.06 -3.54 7.94
CA SER A 131 10.89 -4.97 7.64
C SER A 131 11.24 -5.80 8.86
N THR A 132 10.44 -6.80 9.16
CA THR A 132 10.70 -7.74 10.25
C THR A 132 10.53 -9.16 9.75
N GLN A 133 11.57 -9.98 9.91
CA GLN A 133 11.46 -11.41 9.65
C GLN A 133 10.84 -12.11 10.86
N PHE A 134 9.83 -12.93 10.62
CA PHE A 134 9.24 -13.80 11.62
C PHE A 134 9.90 -15.19 11.55
N GLY A 135 10.46 -15.65 12.67
CA GLY A 135 11.18 -16.94 12.72
C GLY A 135 10.28 -18.17 12.57
N THR A 136 8.97 -17.99 12.79
CA THR A 136 7.94 -19.02 12.68
C THR A 136 7.61 -19.30 11.21
N SER A 137 7.63 -20.58 10.81
CA SER A 137 7.17 -20.98 9.48
C SER A 137 5.64 -20.85 9.38
N ILE A 138 5.14 -20.37 8.25
CA ILE A 138 3.70 -20.20 7.99
C ILE A 138 3.03 -21.48 7.46
N ASN A 139 3.81 -22.50 7.11
CA ASN A 139 3.30 -23.70 6.44
C ASN A 139 2.34 -24.49 7.34
N GLY A 140 1.15 -24.80 6.83
CA GLY A 140 0.13 -25.60 7.53
C GLY A 140 -0.52 -24.92 8.73
N ARG A 141 -0.28 -23.62 8.94
CA ARG A 141 -0.82 -22.87 10.07
C ARG A 141 -2.24 -22.35 9.82
N ARG A 142 -3.02 -22.23 10.89
CA ARG A 142 -4.40 -21.71 10.89
C ARG A 142 -4.55 -20.37 11.61
N ASP A 143 -3.51 -19.95 12.33
CA ASP A 143 -3.42 -18.70 13.09
C ASP A 143 -2.74 -17.59 12.27
N ILE A 144 -2.78 -17.71 10.95
CA ILE A 144 -2.25 -16.73 9.99
C ILE A 144 -3.07 -16.80 8.71
N SER A 145 -3.38 -15.65 8.12
CA SER A 145 -4.11 -15.56 6.85
C SER A 145 -3.54 -14.48 5.95
N PHE A 146 -3.73 -14.64 4.64
CA PHE A 146 -3.17 -13.77 3.60
C PHE A 146 -4.27 -13.23 2.70
N TRP A 147 -4.19 -11.95 2.36
CA TRP A 147 -5.29 -11.24 1.72
C TRP A 147 -4.78 -10.33 0.60
N ALA A 148 -5.51 -10.33 -0.51
CA ALA A 148 -5.25 -9.47 -1.67
C ALA A 148 -6.54 -8.95 -2.28
N ARG A 149 -6.41 -7.84 -3.00
CA ARG A 149 -7.41 -7.29 -3.91
C ARG A 149 -6.93 -7.41 -5.34
#